data_AF-A0A3D8J4E8-F1
#
_entry.id   AF-A0A3D8J4E8-F1
#
_cell.length_a   1.000
_cell.length_b   1.000
_cell.length_c   1.000
_cell.angle_alpha   90.00
_cell.angle_beta   90.00
_cell.angle_gamma   90.00
#
_symmetry.space_group_name_H-M   'P 1'
#
loop_
_entity.id
_entity.type
_entity.pdbx_description
1 polymer ?
#
loop_
_entity_poly.entity_id
_entity_poly.type
_entity_poly.pdbx_seq_one_letter_code
_entity_poly.pdbx_strand_id
1 'polypeptide(L)'
;MSKSFLGRARLGLFVIREISKKKNKLKEQIRISSNSDFLFESDIIKSVFNFYLKTYPEPKFLEIFKILISDLEKNDFISDSSVSKKFEALYDFNETQYNLLSKINLLTHTLNCLIYSMLHQDKNTPSNIREEITILALAHDFGKNSKIKNIYAKNKHLSHNEISANYLKTICLKTEIEDEITKRMFLTLQNHHNKDNQNNSFFIIELNKIDRSVREQELFRIEKNIADERIK
;
A
#
# COMPACT_ATOMS: atom_id res chain seq x y z
N MET A 1 32.56 -4.10 -7.03
CA MET A 1 31.45 -3.66 -6.13
C MET A 1 31.09 -2.22 -6.53
N SER A 2 30.11 -2.03 -7.42
CA SER A 2 28.67 -1.81 -7.17
C SER A 2 28.27 -0.36 -7.47
N LYS A 3 28.29 0.02 -8.77
CA LYS A 3 27.61 1.24 -9.26
C LYS A 3 26.10 1.03 -9.47
N SER A 4 25.58 -0.18 -9.23
CA SER A 4 24.17 -0.56 -9.48
C SER A 4 23.20 -0.28 -8.33
N PHE A 5 23.68 0.14 -7.15
CA PHE A 5 22.84 0.36 -5.98
C PHE A 5 22.33 1.80 -5.87
N LEU A 6 23.13 2.78 -6.30
CA LEU A 6 22.81 4.22 -6.19
C LEU A 6 21.76 4.69 -7.21
N GLY A 7 21.61 4.00 -8.36
CA GLY A 7 20.61 4.33 -9.37
C GLY A 7 19.17 3.91 -8.99
N ARG A 8 19.00 2.93 -8.11
CA ARG A 8 17.69 2.42 -7.67
C ARG A 8 17.08 3.24 -6.52
N ALA A 9 17.88 4.08 -5.86
CA ALA A 9 17.46 4.88 -4.71
C ALA A 9 16.76 6.21 -5.08
N ARG A 10 16.74 6.63 -6.35
CA ARG A 10 16.15 7.91 -6.76
C ARG A 10 14.66 7.87 -7.12
N LEU A 11 14.10 6.67 -7.29
CA LEU A 11 12.70 6.47 -7.69
C LEU A 11 11.74 6.34 -6.49
N GLY A 12 12.26 6.04 -5.30
CA GLY A 12 11.47 6.05 -4.08
C GLY A 12 11.50 7.43 -3.44
N LEU A 13 10.34 7.91 -2.99
CA LEU A 13 10.14 8.96 -1.97
C LEU A 13 9.48 10.28 -2.41
N PHE A 14 8.33 10.19 -3.08
CA PHE A 14 7.28 11.21 -2.92
C PHE A 14 6.84 11.35 -1.46
N VAL A 15 6.78 10.21 -0.75
CA VAL A 15 6.40 10.11 0.65
C VAL A 15 7.29 10.97 1.55
N ILE A 16 8.62 10.92 1.42
CA ILE A 16 9.49 11.82 2.20
C ILE A 16 9.34 13.27 1.73
N ARG A 17 9.08 13.59 0.46
CA ARG A 17 8.91 14.99 0.04
C ARG A 17 7.60 15.62 0.53
N GLU A 18 6.47 14.92 0.51
CA GLU A 18 5.19 15.43 1.06
C GLU A 18 5.18 15.40 2.59
N ILE A 19 5.74 14.36 3.21
CA ILE A 19 5.99 14.35 4.66
C ILE A 19 6.96 15.47 5.03
N SER A 20 8.01 15.75 4.23
CA SER A 20 9.00 16.82 4.47
C SER A 20 8.42 18.23 4.30
N LYS A 21 7.61 18.45 3.25
CA LYS A 21 6.88 19.72 3.05
C LYS A 21 5.93 19.99 4.22
N LYS A 22 5.30 18.96 4.79
CA LYS A 22 4.50 19.08 6.02
C LYS A 22 5.35 19.10 7.30
N LYS A 23 6.57 18.52 7.33
CA LYS A 23 7.50 18.47 8.47
C LYS A 23 7.95 19.85 8.93
N ASN A 24 8.16 20.78 7.99
CA ASN A 24 8.46 22.18 8.32
C ASN A 24 7.31 22.90 9.03
N LYS A 25 6.07 22.39 8.89
CA LYS A 25 4.88 22.83 9.65
C LYS A 25 4.57 21.95 10.87
N LEU A 26 5.23 20.79 11.02
CA LEU A 26 4.96 19.77 12.06
C LEU A 26 5.97 19.82 13.22
N LYS A 27 7.14 20.44 13.05
CA LYS A 27 8.15 20.56 14.12
C LYS A 27 7.68 21.37 15.34
N GLU A 28 6.61 22.15 15.21
CA GLU A 28 6.06 22.94 16.32
C GLU A 28 5.05 22.20 17.21
N GLN A 29 4.60 20.98 16.89
CA GLN A 29 3.44 20.39 17.59
C GLN A 29 3.55 18.91 17.99
N ILE A 30 4.69 18.24 17.85
CA ILE A 30 4.84 16.87 18.38
C ILE A 30 5.37 16.94 19.82
N ARG A 31 4.45 17.11 20.77
CA ARG A 31 4.66 16.72 22.16
C ARG A 31 3.35 16.20 22.74
N ILE A 32 2.94 15.01 22.34
CA ILE A 32 1.96 14.20 23.08
C ILE A 32 2.40 12.73 23.01
N SER A 33 2.54 12.13 24.21
CA SER A 33 2.82 10.74 24.55
C SER A 33 1.58 9.85 24.27
N SER A 34 1.49 8.53 24.40
CA SER A 34 2.27 7.41 24.96
C SER A 34 1.51 6.12 24.58
N ASN A 35 2.19 4.97 24.69
CA ASN A 35 1.67 3.58 24.69
C ASN A 35 1.55 2.83 23.35
N SER A 36 2.64 2.19 22.93
CA SER A 36 2.74 0.72 22.80
C SER A 36 4.14 0.33 22.30
N ASP A 37 4.68 -0.78 22.80
CA ASP A 37 6.03 -1.32 22.54
C ASP A 37 6.27 -1.83 21.10
N PHE A 38 5.71 -1.17 20.09
CA PHE A 38 5.98 -1.46 18.69
C PHE A 38 7.17 -0.65 18.20
N LEU A 39 8.35 -1.26 18.26
CA LEU A 39 9.56 -0.72 17.65
C LEU A 39 9.55 -1.05 16.16
N PHE A 40 9.16 -0.08 15.34
CA PHE A 40 9.43 -0.13 13.89
C PHE A 40 10.91 0.12 13.64
N GLU A 41 11.51 -0.57 12.67
CA GLU A 41 12.92 -0.35 12.35
C GLU A 41 13.07 0.87 11.42
N SER A 42 12.22 1.01 10.42
CA SER A 42 12.27 2.08 9.42
C SER A 42 11.59 3.36 9.85
N ASP A 43 12.29 4.49 9.65
CA ASP A 43 11.76 5.82 9.87
C ASP A 43 10.58 6.16 8.95
N ILE A 44 10.51 5.57 7.75
CA ILE A 44 9.35 5.79 6.87
C ILE A 44 8.09 5.13 7.45
N ILE A 45 8.22 3.93 8.01
CA ILE A 45 7.11 3.21 8.63
C ILE A 45 6.64 3.94 9.89
N LYS A 46 7.56 4.38 10.74
CA LYS A 46 7.25 5.26 11.89
C LYS A 46 6.48 6.51 11.47
N SER A 47 6.96 7.17 10.41
CA SER A 47 6.34 8.41 9.92
C SER A 47 4.93 8.17 9.40
N VAL A 48 4.71 7.06 8.69
CA VAL A 48 3.38 6.67 8.17
C VAL A 48 2.44 6.27 9.31
N PHE A 49 2.91 5.52 10.30
CA PHE A 49 2.13 5.18 11.48
C PHE A 49 1.68 6.42 12.25
N ASN A 50 2.59 7.38 12.49
CA ASN A 50 2.25 8.65 13.12
C ASN A 50 1.26 9.48 12.27
N PHE A 51 1.39 9.42 10.94
CA PHE A 51 0.44 10.09 10.05
C PHE A 51 -0.96 9.44 10.11
N TYR A 52 -1.03 8.12 10.24
CA TYR A 52 -2.29 7.40 10.46
C TYR A 52 -2.97 7.81 11.78
N LEU A 53 -2.24 7.82 12.90
CA LEU A 53 -2.78 8.26 14.20
C LEU A 53 -3.25 9.72 14.18
N LYS A 54 -2.58 10.58 13.42
CA LYS A 54 -3.03 11.97 13.23
C LYS A 54 -4.29 12.06 12.37
N THR A 55 -4.43 11.18 11.39
CA THR A 55 -5.57 11.15 10.46
C THR A 55 -6.81 10.59 11.13
N TYR A 56 -6.65 9.59 12.00
CA TYR A 56 -7.72 8.94 12.77
C TYR A 56 -7.37 9.02 14.26
N PRO A 57 -7.79 10.09 14.98
CA PRO A 57 -7.50 10.27 16.40
C PRO A 57 -8.12 9.20 17.30
N GLU A 58 -9.23 8.60 16.86
CA GLU A 58 -9.91 7.48 17.50
C GLU A 58 -9.94 6.28 16.54
N PRO A 59 -8.78 5.62 16.31
CA PRO A 59 -8.65 4.60 15.27
C PRO A 59 -9.39 3.32 15.66
N LYS A 60 -10.46 2.96 14.92
CA LYS A 60 -11.20 1.70 15.14
C LYS A 60 -10.38 0.48 14.74
N PHE A 61 -9.44 0.63 13.81
CA PHE A 61 -8.65 -0.47 13.23
C PHE A 61 -7.17 -0.44 13.62
N LEU A 62 -6.82 0.20 14.75
CA LEU A 62 -5.43 0.41 15.16
C LEU A 62 -4.60 -0.87 15.21
N GLU A 63 -5.13 -1.93 15.81
CA GLU A 63 -4.38 -3.19 15.98
C GLU A 63 -4.16 -3.90 14.64
N ILE A 64 -5.14 -3.88 13.74
CA ILE A 64 -4.95 -4.37 12.36
C ILE A 64 -3.87 -3.54 11.66
N PHE A 65 -3.95 -2.22 11.78
CA PHE A 65 -2.99 -1.31 11.15
C PHE A 65 -1.56 -1.58 11.63
N LYS A 66 -1.34 -1.74 12.95
CA LYS A 66 -0.03 -2.05 13.53
C LYS A 66 0.55 -3.34 12.97
N ILE A 67 -0.27 -4.40 12.88
CA ILE A 67 0.15 -5.68 12.33
C ILE A 67 0.54 -5.52 10.86
N LEU A 68 -0.36 -4.98 10.04
CA LEU A 68 -0.13 -4.80 8.60
C LEU A 68 1.10 -3.93 8.32
N ILE A 69 1.23 -2.79 8.97
CA ILE A 69 2.34 -1.86 8.69
C ILE A 69 3.70 -2.46 9.13
N SER A 70 3.72 -3.23 10.23
CA SER A 70 4.91 -3.97 10.66
C SER A 70 5.27 -5.11 9.70
N ASP A 71 4.27 -5.77 9.15
CA ASP A 71 4.45 -6.89 8.24
C ASP A 71 5.07 -6.47 6.90
N LEU A 72 4.97 -5.20 6.51
CA LEU A 72 5.69 -4.65 5.36
C LEU A 72 7.21 -4.82 5.51
N GLU A 73 7.75 -4.59 6.71
CA GLU A 73 9.19 -4.73 7.01
C GLU A 73 9.56 -6.19 7.21
N LYS A 74 8.82 -6.90 8.08
CA LYS A 74 9.09 -8.31 8.43
C LYS A 74 9.09 -9.21 7.20
N ASN A 75 8.20 -8.93 6.24
CA ASN A 75 8.09 -9.70 5.01
C ASN A 75 8.92 -9.16 3.84
N ASP A 76 9.76 -8.14 4.05
CA ASP A 76 10.70 -7.60 3.06
C ASP A 76 10.01 -7.15 1.75
N PHE A 77 8.94 -6.35 1.87
CA PHE A 77 8.17 -5.85 0.72
C PHE A 77 9.01 -5.04 -0.28
N ILE A 78 10.17 -4.51 0.13
CA ILE A 78 11.06 -3.75 -0.75
C ILE A 78 11.72 -4.63 -1.82
N SER A 79 11.84 -5.94 -1.56
CA SER A 79 12.46 -6.91 -2.48
C SER A 79 11.53 -7.39 -3.59
N ASP A 80 10.21 -7.35 -3.36
CA ASP A 80 9.20 -7.80 -4.32
C ASP A 80 8.76 -6.68 -5.27
N SER A 81 8.44 -7.03 -6.52
CA SER A 81 7.90 -6.08 -7.49
C SER A 81 6.41 -5.82 -7.21
N SER A 82 5.98 -4.57 -7.44
CA SER A 82 4.56 -4.18 -7.37
C SER A 82 3.73 -4.70 -8.56
N VAL A 83 4.38 -5.18 -9.62
CA VAL A 83 3.74 -5.77 -10.81
C VAL A 83 4.05 -7.25 -10.94
N SER A 84 3.13 -8.01 -11.54
CA SER A 84 3.27 -9.48 -11.65
C SER A 84 4.26 -9.88 -12.74
N LYS A 85 5.34 -10.59 -12.37
CA LYS A 85 6.36 -11.14 -13.30
C LYS A 85 5.83 -11.96 -14.46
N LYS A 86 4.59 -12.49 -14.40
CA LYS A 86 3.98 -13.27 -15.49
C LYS A 86 3.97 -12.52 -16.84
N PHE A 87 3.99 -11.20 -16.80
CA PHE A 87 3.96 -10.34 -17.98
C PHE A 87 5.34 -9.91 -18.49
N GLU A 88 6.42 -10.22 -17.76
CA GLU A 88 7.79 -9.80 -18.10
C GLU A 88 8.25 -10.38 -19.45
N ALA A 89 7.87 -11.61 -19.78
CA ALA A 89 8.22 -12.27 -21.04
C ALA A 89 7.49 -11.74 -22.30
N LEU A 90 6.44 -10.93 -22.15
CA LEU A 90 5.62 -10.45 -23.27
C LEU A 90 6.03 -9.07 -23.80
N TYR A 91 6.95 -8.36 -23.13
CA TYR A 91 7.20 -6.93 -23.37
C TYR A 91 8.65 -6.58 -23.73
N ASP A 92 9.41 -7.54 -24.26
CA ASP A 92 10.85 -7.44 -24.51
C ASP A 92 11.28 -6.45 -25.62
N PHE A 93 10.33 -5.74 -26.26
CA PHE A 93 10.63 -4.98 -27.48
C PHE A 93 10.36 -3.47 -27.44
N ASN A 94 9.81 -2.89 -26.37
CA ASN A 94 9.67 -1.43 -26.18
C ASN A 94 9.63 -1.09 -24.67
N GLU A 95 10.02 0.12 -24.24
CA GLU A 95 9.75 0.61 -22.88
C GLU A 95 8.23 0.79 -22.69
N THR A 96 7.51 -0.32 -22.49
CA THR A 96 6.08 -0.30 -22.21
C THR A 96 5.82 0.28 -20.81
N GLN A 97 4.62 0.82 -20.57
CA GLN A 97 4.21 1.28 -19.24
C GLN A 97 4.45 0.22 -18.15
N TYR A 98 4.33 -1.06 -18.52
CA TYR A 98 4.65 -2.18 -17.64
C TYR A 98 6.14 -2.19 -17.20
N ASN A 99 7.08 -2.00 -18.13
CA ASN A 99 8.52 -1.94 -17.84
C ASN A 99 8.89 -0.72 -16.99
N LEU A 100 8.12 0.37 -17.08
CA LEU A 100 8.30 1.53 -16.22
C LEU A 100 7.80 1.24 -14.80
N LEU A 101 6.58 0.71 -14.67
CA LEU A 101 5.98 0.39 -13.37
C LEU A 101 6.68 -0.76 -12.65
N SER A 102 7.33 -1.69 -13.37
CA SER A 102 8.10 -2.78 -12.75
C SER A 102 9.30 -2.30 -11.93
N LYS A 103 9.77 -1.07 -12.18
CA LYS A 103 10.81 -0.39 -11.38
C LYS A 103 10.33 -0.02 -9.97
N ILE A 104 9.02 -0.12 -9.70
CA ILE A 104 8.42 0.20 -8.40
C ILE A 104 8.27 -1.08 -7.58
N ASN A 105 8.93 -1.11 -6.42
CA ASN A 105 8.79 -2.21 -5.47
C ASN A 105 7.45 -2.16 -4.73
N LEU A 106 7.03 -3.31 -4.21
CA LEU A 106 5.75 -3.49 -3.54
C LEU A 106 5.61 -2.55 -2.32
N LEU A 107 6.65 -2.40 -1.51
CA LEU A 107 6.64 -1.48 -0.35
C LEU A 107 6.27 -0.06 -0.76
N THR A 108 6.91 0.46 -1.80
CA THR A 108 6.70 1.84 -2.27
C THR A 108 5.27 2.02 -2.76
N HIS A 109 4.77 1.07 -3.55
CA HIS A 109 3.42 1.12 -4.07
C HIS A 109 2.37 1.04 -2.94
N THR A 110 2.51 0.07 -2.03
CA THR A 110 1.62 -0.09 -0.87
C THR A 110 1.59 1.17 0.00
N LEU A 111 2.74 1.76 0.31
CA LEU A 111 2.79 3.00 1.10
C LEU A 111 2.18 4.20 0.35
N ASN A 112 2.35 4.29 -0.98
CA ASN A 112 1.72 5.32 -1.78
C ASN A 112 0.18 5.19 -1.74
N CYS A 113 -0.36 3.97 -1.92
CA CYS A 113 -1.80 3.70 -1.81
C CYS A 113 -2.36 4.06 -0.44
N LEU A 114 -1.67 3.65 0.62
CA LEU A 114 -2.04 3.98 1.99
C LEU A 114 -2.05 5.50 2.25
N ILE A 115 -1.02 6.23 1.81
CA ILE A 115 -0.97 7.68 2.02
C ILE A 115 -2.03 8.39 1.17
N TYR A 116 -2.24 7.93 -0.07
CA TYR A 116 -3.25 8.49 -0.95
C TYR A 116 -4.65 8.35 -0.35
N SER A 117 -4.98 7.18 0.21
CA SER A 117 -6.29 6.96 0.85
C SER A 117 -6.51 7.96 2.00
N MET A 118 -5.51 8.18 2.86
CA MET A 118 -5.61 9.11 3.99
C MET A 118 -5.72 10.59 3.56
N LEU A 119 -5.19 10.95 2.39
CA LEU A 119 -5.17 12.35 1.93
C LEU A 119 -6.35 12.74 1.03
N HIS A 120 -6.87 11.79 0.25
CA HIS A 120 -7.73 12.08 -0.90
C HIS A 120 -9.13 11.47 -0.83
N GLN A 121 -9.48 10.78 0.25
CA GLN A 121 -10.85 10.34 0.50
C GLN A 121 -11.80 11.53 0.71
N ASP A 122 -13.07 11.33 0.35
CA ASP A 122 -14.13 12.32 0.56
C ASP A 122 -14.37 12.56 2.05
N LYS A 123 -14.28 13.83 2.48
CA LYS A 123 -14.49 14.25 3.87
C LYS A 123 -15.93 14.02 4.35
N ASN A 124 -16.89 13.90 3.43
CA ASN A 124 -18.29 13.59 3.74
C ASN A 124 -18.50 12.09 4.05
N THR A 125 -17.58 11.22 3.64
CA THR A 125 -17.63 9.80 4.00
C THR A 125 -17.34 9.65 5.50
N PRO A 126 -18.13 8.87 6.27
CA PRO A 126 -17.90 8.68 7.71
C PRO A 126 -16.48 8.20 8.03
N SER A 127 -15.93 8.65 9.16
CA SER A 127 -14.52 8.43 9.49
C SER A 127 -14.13 6.95 9.59
N ASN A 128 -15.00 6.13 10.17
CA ASN A 128 -14.83 4.67 10.25
C ASN A 128 -14.79 4.01 8.86
N ILE A 129 -15.61 4.48 7.92
CA ILE A 129 -15.65 3.96 6.54
C ILE A 129 -14.37 4.36 5.79
N ARG A 130 -13.93 5.60 5.97
CA ARG A 130 -12.63 6.08 5.45
C ARG A 130 -11.46 5.25 5.96
N GLU A 131 -11.45 4.97 7.28
CA GLU A 131 -10.43 4.15 7.91
C GLU A 131 -10.44 2.71 7.37
N GLU A 132 -11.61 2.11 7.18
CA GLU A 132 -11.77 0.79 6.54
C GLU A 132 -11.19 0.75 5.13
N ILE A 133 -11.46 1.77 4.30
CA ILE A 133 -10.86 1.89 2.95
C ILE A 133 -9.33 2.05 3.06
N THR A 134 -8.82 2.73 4.08
CA THR A 134 -7.37 2.87 4.32
C THR A 134 -6.73 1.52 4.68
N ILE A 135 -7.38 0.70 5.49
CA ILE A 135 -6.94 -0.69 5.77
C ILE A 135 -6.95 -1.53 4.50
N LEU A 136 -8.01 -1.41 3.68
CA LEU A 136 -8.09 -2.08 2.39
C LEU A 136 -6.94 -1.67 1.46
N ALA A 137 -6.66 -0.37 1.34
CA ALA A 137 -5.56 0.15 0.52
C ALA A 137 -4.19 -0.37 0.98
N LEU A 138 -3.97 -0.47 2.30
CA LEU A 138 -2.76 -1.07 2.86
C LEU A 138 -2.67 -2.57 2.51
N ALA A 139 -3.75 -3.32 2.66
CA ALA A 139 -3.73 -4.77 2.56
C ALA A 139 -3.86 -5.35 1.13
N HIS A 140 -4.40 -4.58 0.16
CA HIS A 140 -4.88 -5.15 -1.11
C HIS A 140 -3.83 -5.96 -1.89
N ASP A 141 -2.57 -5.57 -1.78
CA ASP A 141 -1.47 -6.10 -2.56
C ASP A 141 -0.56 -7.07 -1.78
N PHE A 142 -0.91 -7.42 -0.54
CA PHE A 142 -0.12 -8.32 0.32
C PHE A 142 0.12 -9.69 -0.32
N GLY A 143 -0.84 -10.21 -1.08
CA GLY A 143 -0.70 -11.49 -1.78
C GLY A 143 0.31 -11.50 -2.94
N LYS A 144 0.89 -10.35 -3.30
CA LYS A 144 2.03 -10.28 -4.22
C LYS A 144 3.35 -10.62 -3.53
N ASN A 145 3.45 -10.42 -2.21
CA ASN A 145 4.67 -10.71 -1.46
C ASN A 145 4.94 -12.21 -1.43
N SER A 146 6.19 -12.59 -1.70
CA SER A 146 6.61 -13.99 -1.83
C SER A 146 6.43 -14.80 -0.54
N LYS A 147 6.80 -14.24 0.62
CA LYS A 147 6.66 -14.92 1.92
C LYS A 147 5.20 -15.14 2.29
N ILE A 148 4.36 -14.11 2.14
CA ILE A 148 2.92 -14.21 2.40
C ILE A 148 2.26 -15.21 1.44
N LYS A 149 2.58 -15.13 0.15
CA LYS A 149 2.08 -16.06 -0.87
C LYS A 149 2.40 -17.51 -0.52
N ASN A 150 3.63 -17.80 -0.08
CA ASN A 150 4.02 -19.17 0.29
C ASN A 150 3.19 -19.74 1.45
N ILE A 151 2.84 -18.91 2.43
CA ILE A 151 2.07 -19.34 3.60
C ILE A 151 0.59 -19.58 3.26
N TYR A 152 0.00 -18.69 2.45
CA TYR A 152 -1.45 -18.65 2.24
C TYR A 152 -1.92 -19.33 0.95
N ALA A 153 -1.05 -19.51 -0.05
CA ALA A 153 -1.41 -20.23 -1.28
C ALA A 153 -1.44 -21.75 -1.07
N LYS A 154 -0.62 -22.32 -0.17
CA LYS A 154 -0.58 -23.77 0.18
C LYS A 154 -0.75 -24.71 -1.03
N ASN A 155 0.03 -24.51 -2.10
CA ASN A 155 0.01 -25.26 -3.36
C ASN A 155 -1.25 -25.10 -4.24
N LYS A 156 -2.13 -24.15 -3.94
CA LYS A 156 -3.26 -23.76 -4.79
C LYS A 156 -2.86 -22.61 -5.70
N HIS A 157 -3.42 -22.58 -6.91
CA HIS A 157 -3.33 -21.44 -7.82
C HIS A 157 -4.30 -20.32 -7.39
N LEU A 158 -4.00 -19.68 -6.25
CA LEU A 158 -4.74 -18.50 -5.81
C LEU A 158 -4.18 -17.23 -6.46
N SER A 159 -5.08 -16.36 -6.86
CA SER A 159 -4.76 -15.00 -7.26
C SER A 159 -4.27 -14.18 -6.05
N HIS A 160 -3.51 -13.12 -6.30
CA HIS A 160 -2.95 -12.31 -5.21
C HIS A 160 -4.03 -11.64 -4.36
N ASN A 161 -5.14 -11.21 -4.96
CA ASN A 161 -6.30 -10.65 -4.27
C ASN A 161 -6.98 -11.66 -3.33
N GLU A 162 -7.10 -12.94 -3.73
CA GLU A 162 -7.59 -14.00 -2.83
C GLU A 162 -6.64 -14.24 -1.66
N ILE A 163 -5.32 -14.18 -1.91
CA ILE A 163 -4.31 -14.32 -0.87
C ILE A 163 -4.37 -13.13 0.10
N SER A 164 -4.42 -11.90 -0.40
CA SER A 164 -4.58 -10.69 0.40
C SER A 164 -5.85 -10.74 1.25
N ALA A 165 -6.97 -11.20 0.69
CA ALA A 165 -8.23 -11.35 1.41
C ALA A 165 -8.12 -12.36 2.56
N ASN A 166 -7.53 -13.53 2.31
CA ASN A 166 -7.30 -14.55 3.34
C ASN A 166 -6.32 -14.06 4.44
N TYR A 167 -5.30 -13.31 4.04
CA TYR A 167 -4.35 -12.68 4.95
C TYR A 167 -5.06 -11.72 5.91
N LEU A 168 -5.79 -10.74 5.35
CA LEU A 168 -6.50 -9.73 6.13
C LEU A 168 -7.56 -10.36 7.03
N LYS A 169 -8.33 -11.33 6.52
CA LYS A 169 -9.32 -12.06 7.33
C LYS A 169 -8.67 -12.71 8.56
N THR A 170 -7.49 -13.31 8.41
CA THR A 170 -6.77 -13.92 9.53
C THR A 170 -6.37 -12.90 10.58
N ILE A 171 -5.98 -11.69 10.16
CA ILE A 171 -5.67 -10.60 11.09
C ILE A 171 -6.95 -10.09 11.78
N CYS A 172 -8.02 -9.82 11.03
CA CYS A 172 -9.28 -9.35 11.61
C CYS A 172 -9.84 -10.30 12.68
N LEU A 173 -9.75 -11.62 12.44
CA LEU A 173 -10.17 -12.64 13.41
C LEU A 173 -9.28 -12.63 14.67
N LYS A 174 -7.97 -12.39 14.53
CA LYS A 174 -7.04 -12.27 15.67
C LYS A 174 -7.25 -11.01 16.49
N THR A 175 -7.78 -9.96 15.88
CA THR A 175 -8.04 -8.66 16.53
C THR A 175 -9.52 -8.47 16.88
N GLU A 176 -10.31 -9.53 16.86
CA GLU A 176 -11.73 -9.55 17.28
C GLU A 176 -12.61 -8.49 16.59
N ILE A 177 -12.34 -8.22 15.31
CA ILE A 177 -13.16 -7.28 14.53
C ILE A 177 -14.49 -7.93 14.19
N GLU A 178 -15.56 -7.15 14.32
CA GLU A 178 -16.94 -7.54 13.98
C GLU A 178 -17.03 -8.35 12.67
N ASP A 179 -17.74 -9.47 12.72
CA ASP A 179 -17.85 -10.43 11.61
C ASP A 179 -18.35 -9.78 10.31
N GLU A 180 -19.27 -8.83 10.40
CA GLU A 180 -19.80 -8.12 9.24
C GLU A 180 -18.71 -7.30 8.53
N ILE A 181 -17.89 -6.58 9.29
CA ILE A 181 -16.77 -5.79 8.77
C ILE A 181 -15.71 -6.73 8.18
N THR A 182 -15.37 -7.79 8.90
CA THR A 182 -14.41 -8.81 8.44
C THR A 182 -14.86 -9.42 7.11
N LYS A 183 -16.15 -9.78 7.00
CA LYS A 183 -16.74 -10.33 5.76
C LYS A 183 -16.70 -9.32 4.62
N ARG A 184 -17.02 -8.05 4.90
CA ARG A 184 -17.01 -6.97 3.89
C ARG A 184 -15.60 -6.68 3.38
N MET A 185 -14.60 -6.59 4.26
CA MET A 185 -13.20 -6.40 3.88
C MET A 185 -12.70 -7.58 3.04
N PHE A 186 -13.00 -8.81 3.47
CA PHE A 186 -12.65 -10.03 2.74
C PHE A 186 -13.23 -10.04 1.32
N LEU A 187 -14.54 -9.81 1.18
CA LEU A 187 -15.20 -9.82 -0.12
C LEU A 187 -14.72 -8.69 -1.01
N THR A 188 -14.42 -7.52 -0.44
CA THR A 188 -13.86 -6.38 -1.19
C THR A 188 -12.51 -6.76 -1.78
N LEU A 189 -11.57 -7.24 -0.97
CA LEU A 189 -10.25 -7.65 -1.46
C LEU A 189 -10.35 -8.81 -2.44
N GLN A 190 -11.18 -9.82 -2.16
CA GLN A 190 -11.30 -10.97 -3.06
C GLN A 190 -11.79 -10.57 -4.45
N ASN A 191 -12.66 -9.57 -4.57
CA ASN A 191 -13.38 -9.29 -5.82
C ASN A 191 -12.95 -8.00 -6.53
N HIS A 192 -12.04 -7.18 -5.99
CA HIS A 192 -11.74 -5.87 -6.57
C HIS A 192 -11.15 -5.89 -7.99
N HIS A 193 -10.59 -7.02 -8.45
CA HIS A 193 -10.14 -7.19 -9.84
C HIS A 193 -11.19 -7.79 -10.79
N ASN A 194 -12.34 -8.25 -10.29
CA ASN A 194 -13.36 -8.90 -11.10
C ASN A 194 -14.20 -7.84 -11.83
N LYS A 195 -13.91 -7.65 -13.13
CA LYS A 195 -14.60 -6.67 -13.99
C LYS A 195 -16.07 -7.00 -14.26
N ASP A 196 -16.47 -8.26 -14.10
CA ASP A 196 -17.81 -8.75 -14.44
C ASP A 196 -18.84 -8.57 -13.31
N ASN A 197 -18.43 -8.04 -12.15
CA ASN A 197 -19.34 -7.81 -11.04
C ASN A 197 -20.23 -6.58 -11.30
N GLN A 198 -21.49 -6.83 -11.69
CA GLN A 198 -22.56 -5.82 -11.77
C GLN A 198 -22.86 -5.14 -10.40
N ASN A 199 -22.28 -5.65 -9.31
CA ASN A 199 -22.41 -5.13 -7.94
C ASN A 199 -21.06 -4.63 -7.39
N ASN A 200 -20.44 -3.65 -8.06
CA ASN A 200 -19.28 -2.98 -7.50
C ASN A 200 -19.69 -2.22 -6.24
N SER A 201 -19.38 -2.79 -5.07
CA SER A 201 -19.62 -2.13 -3.79
C SER A 201 -18.85 -0.82 -3.73
N PHE A 202 -19.33 0.13 -2.92
CA PHE A 202 -18.65 1.39 -2.66
C PHE A 202 -17.16 1.20 -2.31
N PHE A 203 -16.84 0.18 -1.51
CA PHE A 203 -15.47 -0.13 -1.11
C PHE A 203 -14.58 -0.62 -2.26
N ILE A 204 -15.12 -1.42 -3.19
CA ILE A 204 -14.38 -1.84 -4.40
C ILE A 204 -14.08 -0.64 -5.28
N ILE A 205 -15.05 0.25 -5.47
CA ILE A 205 -14.90 1.46 -6.29
C ILE A 205 -13.79 2.35 -5.72
N GLU A 206 -13.85 2.66 -4.42
CA GLU A 206 -12.85 3.53 -3.80
C GLU A 206 -11.47 2.88 -3.75
N LEU A 207 -11.36 1.57 -3.49
CA LEU A 207 -10.07 0.87 -3.51
C LEU A 207 -9.43 0.91 -4.91
N ASN A 208 -10.19 0.59 -5.95
CA ASN A 208 -9.70 0.60 -7.33
C ASN A 208 -9.33 2.01 -7.80
N LYS A 209 -10.08 3.02 -7.37
CA LYS A 209 -9.76 4.43 -7.63
C LYS A 209 -8.43 4.82 -6.98
N ILE A 210 -8.18 4.42 -5.74
CA ILE A 210 -6.92 4.67 -5.04
C ILE A 210 -5.74 4.04 -5.79
N ASP A 211 -5.80 2.74 -6.08
CA ASP A 211 -4.73 2.04 -6.80
C ASP A 211 -4.46 2.70 -8.17
N ARG A 212 -5.52 2.91 -8.96
CA ARG A 212 -5.41 3.56 -10.27
C ARG A 212 -4.76 4.95 -10.18
N SER A 213 -5.23 5.81 -9.28
CA SER A 213 -4.67 7.16 -9.13
C SER A 213 -3.20 7.13 -8.70
N VAL A 214 -2.81 6.17 -7.86
CA VAL A 214 -1.41 6.00 -7.48
C VAL A 214 -0.58 5.53 -8.68
N ARG A 215 -1.06 4.59 -9.48
CA ARG A 215 -0.38 4.13 -10.71
C ARG A 215 -0.16 5.26 -11.70
N GLU A 216 -1.16 6.11 -11.91
CA GLU A 216 -1.06 7.28 -12.79
C GLU A 216 0.03 8.26 -12.28
N GLN A 217 0.08 8.52 -10.97
CA GLN A 217 1.11 9.39 -10.37
C GLN A 217 2.51 8.77 -10.43
N GLU A 218 2.61 7.47 -10.22
CA GLU A 218 3.85 6.70 -10.31
C GLU A 218 4.44 6.75 -11.71
N LEU A 219 3.62 6.48 -12.73
CA LEU A 219 4.01 6.53 -14.14
C LEU A 219 4.49 7.93 -14.53
N PHE A 220 3.70 8.96 -14.23
CA PHE A 220 4.05 10.35 -14.53
C PHE A 220 5.43 10.76 -13.99
N ARG A 221 5.79 10.28 -12.80
CA ARG A 221 7.11 10.58 -12.20
C ARG A 221 8.25 9.86 -12.88
N ILE A 222 8.05 8.61 -13.27
CA ILE A 222 9.06 7.86 -14.02
C ILE A 222 9.33 8.58 -15.34
N GLU A 223 8.27 8.94 -16.07
CA GLU A 223 8.38 9.67 -17.34
C GLU A 223 9.07 11.02 -17.18
N LYS A 224 8.72 11.79 -16.14
CA LYS A 224 9.37 13.06 -15.85
C LYS A 224 10.87 12.90 -15.54
N ASN A 225 11.25 11.92 -14.73
CA ASN A 225 12.65 11.67 -14.41
C ASN A 225 13.47 11.31 -15.66
N ILE A 226 12.89 10.52 -16.56
CA ILE A 226 13.51 10.17 -17.85
C ILE A 226 13.70 11.44 -18.71
N ALA A 227 12.70 12.32 -18.76
CA ALA A 227 12.80 13.58 -19.49
C ALA A 227 13.90 14.49 -18.92
N ASP A 228 13.96 14.64 -17.60
CA ASP A 228 14.96 15.47 -16.91
C ASP A 228 16.40 14.95 -17.08
N GLU A 229 16.58 13.63 -17.26
CA GLU A 229 17.89 13.01 -17.54
C GLU A 229 18.35 13.18 -18.99
N ARG A 230 17.43 13.34 -19.96
CA ARG A 230 17.76 13.58 -21.38
C ARG A 230 18.21 15.02 -21.67
N ILE A 231 17.95 15.95 -20.75
CA ILE A 231 18.29 17.38 -20.88
C ILE A 231 19.69 17.68 -20.30
N LYS A 232 20.31 16.73 -19.60
CA LYS A 232 21.66 16.85 -19.03
C LYS A 232 22.72 16.21 -19.91
#